data_AF-A0A158RKX1-F1
#
_entry.id   AF-A0A158RKX1-F1
#
_cell.length_a   1.000
_cell.length_b   1.000
_cell.length_c   1.000
_cell.angle_alpha   90.00
_cell.angle_beta   90.00
_cell.angle_gamma   90.00
#
_symmetry.space_group_name_H-M   'P 1'
#
loop_
_entity.id
_entity.type
_entity.pdbx_description
1 polymer ?
#
loop_
_entity_poly.entity_id
_entity_poly.type
_entity_poly.pdbx_seq_one_letter_code
_entity_poly.pdbx_strand_id
1 'polypeptide(L)' 'MFEKTKVDVLNAIALINNVASNKVIEKCGFIYLSEQEIENQLYNHYQLSKSEWIKNIAL' A
#
# COMPACT_ATOMS: atom_id res chain seq x y z
N MET A 1 3.81 -1.62 -11.82
CA MET A 1 3.08 -0.56 -11.04
C MET A 1 3.71 0.82 -11.21
N PHE A 2 5.05 0.94 -11.21
CA PHE A 2 5.75 2.24 -11.34
C PHE A 2 6.14 2.64 -12.78
N GLU A 3 5.81 1.83 -13.79
CA GLU A 3 6.31 1.97 -15.17
C GLU A 3 5.84 3.22 -15.92
N LYS A 4 4.71 3.82 -15.51
CA LYS A 4 4.08 4.95 -16.20
C LYS A 4 3.88 6.17 -15.29
N THR A 5 4.57 6.21 -14.16
CA THR A 5 4.48 7.31 -13.19
C THR A 5 5.88 7.77 -12.75
N LYS A 6 5.98 9.05 -12.38
CA LYS A 6 7.21 9.67 -11.87
C LYS A 6 7.29 9.67 -10.34
N VAL A 7 6.30 9.10 -9.65
CA VAL A 7 6.30 9.02 -8.19
C VAL A 7 7.23 7.91 -7.70
N ASP A 8 7.92 8.16 -6.58
CA ASP A 8 8.81 7.18 -5.95
C ASP A 8 8.11 6.33 -4.88
N VAL A 9 6.92 6.76 -4.46
CA VAL A 9 6.14 6.14 -3.39
C VAL A 9 4.67 6.09 -3.79
N LEU A 10 4.05 4.93 -3.57
CA LEU A 10 2.60 4.76 -3.63
C LEU A 10 2.06 4.55 -2.22
N ASN A 11 0.96 5.23 -1.92
CA ASN A 11 0.20 5.05 -0.69
C ASN A 11 -1.09 4.30 -1.01
N ALA A 12 -1.51 3.41 -0.12
CA ALA A 12 -2.80 2.75 -0.18
C ALA A 12 -3.48 2.85 1.18
N ILE A 13 -4.80 3.03 1.17
CA ILE A 13 -5.63 2.97 2.37
C ILE A 13 -6.79 1.99 2.15
N ALA A 14 -7.16 1.27 3.19
CA ALA A 14 -8.34 0.42 3.20
C ALA A 14 -8.98 0.43 4.58
N LEU A 15 -10.31 0.42 4.65
CA LEU A 15 -11.02 0.30 5.92
C LEU A 15 -10.51 -0.91 6.70
N ILE A 16 -10.34 -0.77 8.01
CA ILE A 16 -9.81 -1.85 8.86
C ILE A 16 -10.60 -3.16 8.74
N ASN A 17 -11.91 -3.08 8.49
CA ASN A 17 -12.80 -4.23 8.36
C ASN A 17 -12.87 -4.82 6.94
N ASN A 18 -12.26 -4.18 5.94
CA ASN A 18 -12.17 -4.72 4.58
C ASN A 18 -11.01 -5.71 4.46
N VAL A 19 -11.20 -6.89 5.07
CA VAL A 19 -10.20 -7.97 5.14
C VAL A 19 -9.68 -8.37 3.76
N ALA A 20 -10.54 -8.35 2.73
CA ALA A 20 -10.15 -8.72 1.38
C ALA A 20 -9.17 -7.70 0.77
N SER A 21 -9.49 -6.41 0.82
CA SER A 21 -8.62 -5.35 0.30
C SER A 21 -7.30 -5.29 1.06
N ASN A 22 -7.32 -5.36 2.39
CA ASN A 22 -6.10 -5.36 3.21
C ASN A 22 -5.15 -6.51 2.77
N LYS A 23 -5.67 -7.72 2.60
CA LYS A 23 -4.87 -8.87 2.12
C LYS A 23 -4.33 -8.69 0.70
N VAL A 24 -5.11 -8.07 -0.20
CA VAL A 24 -4.65 -7.82 -1.58
C VAL A 24 -3.53 -6.79 -1.59
N ILE A 25 -3.66 -5.70 -0.82
CA ILE A 25 -2.64 -4.65 -0.71
C ILE A 25 -1.31 -5.24 -0.22
N GLU A 26 -1.35 -6.05 0.85
CA GLU A 26 -0.18 -6.77 1.37
C GLU A 26 0.43 -7.72 0.33
N LYS A 27 -0.40 -8.50 -0.39
CA LYS A 27 0.07 -9.39 -1.46
C LYS A 27 0.71 -8.65 -2.64
N CYS A 28 0.34 -7.40 -2.86
CA CYS A 28 0.98 -6.53 -3.86
C CYS A 28 2.33 -5.96 -3.37
N GLY A 29 2.76 -6.29 -2.16
CA GLY A 29 4.05 -5.89 -1.60
C GLY A 29 4.03 -4.56 -0.85
N PHE A 30 2.85 -3.97 -0.62
CA PHE A 30 2.73 -2.80 0.23
C PHE A 30 2.94 -3.19 1.70
N ILE A 31 3.64 -2.33 2.43
CA ILE A 31 3.98 -2.50 3.84
C ILE A 31 3.05 -1.65 4.68
N TYR A 32 2.45 -2.24 5.72
CA TYR A 32 1.64 -1.52 6.69
C TYR A 32 2.48 -0.50 7.47
N LEU A 33 1.94 0.72 7.64
CA LEU A 33 2.57 1.78 8.41
C LEU A 33 1.82 2.06 9.71
N SER A 34 0.54 2.41 9.62
CA SER A 34 -0.28 2.80 10.77
C SER A 34 -1.76 2.86 10.40
N GLU A 35 -2.63 3.00 11.40
CA GLU A 35 -4.02 3.38 11.19
C GLU A 35 -4.14 4.91 11.01
N GLN A 36 -5.01 5.34 10.11
CA GLN A 36 -5.34 6.73 9.85
C GLN A 36 -6.83 6.95 10.03
N GLU A 37 -7.21 7.98 10.77
CA GLU A 37 -8.60 8.40 10.90
C GLU A 37 -8.93 9.42 9.81
N ILE A 38 -9.91 9.08 8.97
CA ILE A 38 -10.40 9.95 7.88
C ILE A 38 -11.92 9.91 7.95
N GLU A 39 -12.56 11.08 8.07
CA GLU A 39 -14.03 11.19 8.12
C GLU A 39 -14.69 10.29 9.19
N ASN A 40 -14.08 10.21 10.39
CA ASN A 40 -14.49 9.35 11.52
C ASN A 40 -14.47 7.83 11.23
N GLN A 41 -13.70 7.41 10.22
CA GLN A 41 -13.46 6.00 9.92
C GLN A 41 -11.97 5.69 10.00
N LEU A 42 -11.65 4.50 10.53
CA LEU A 42 -10.28 4.00 10.61
C LEU A 42 -9.91 3.23 9.34
N TYR A 43 -8.76 3.59 8.78
CA TYR A 43 -8.15 2.94 7.64
C TYR A 43 -6.77 2.44 8.00
N ASN A 44 -6.41 1.25 7.55
CA ASN A 44 -5.01 0.85 7.50
C ASN A 44 -4.33 1.62 6.37
N HIS A 45 -3.20 2.26 6.68
CA HIS A 45 -2.33 2.91 5.72
C HIS A 45 -1.13 2.02 5.40
N TYR A 46 -0.88 1.89 4.10
CA TYR A 46 0.21 1.11 3.56
C TYR A 46 1.02 1.92 2.55
N GLN A 47 2.28 1.53 2.39
CA GLN A 47 3.20 2.16 1.44
C GLN A 47 3.97 1.13 0.63
N LEU A 48 4.22 1.44 -0.64
CA LEU A 48 5.17 0.72 -1.49
C LEU A 48 6.11 1.74 -2.13
N SER A 49 7.41 1.59 -1.94
CA SER A 49 8.39 2.40 -2.66
C SER A 49 8.77 1.77 -4.01
N LYS A 50 9.16 2.62 -4.95
CA LYS A 50 9.65 2.18 -6.27
C LYS A 50 10.89 1.30 -6.16
N SER A 51 11.77 1.59 -5.20
CA SER A 51 12.99 0.82 -4.97
C SER A 51 12.68 -0.59 -4.45
N GLU A 52 11.73 -0.74 -3.54
CA GLU A 52 11.24 -2.05 -3.08
C GLU A 52 10.53 -2.81 -4.21
N TRP A 53 9.71 -2.12 -4.99
CA TRP A 53 9.06 -2.74 -6.15
C TRP A 53 10.09 -3.26 -7.17
N ILE A 54 11.14 -2.48 -7.48
CA ILE A 54 12.22 -2.91 -8.37
C ILE A 54 12.96 -4.13 -7.80
N LYS A 55 13.23 -4.17 -6.49
CA LYS A 55 13.86 -5.34 -5.85
C LYS A 55 12.98 -6.59 -5.99
N ASN A 56 11.67 -6.47 -5.79
CA ASN A 56 10.74 -7.59 -5.79
C ASN A 56 10.49 -8.18 -7.19
N ILE A 57 10.63 -7.40 -8.27
CA ILE A 57 10.48 -7.89 -9.65
C ILE A 57 11.78 -8.40 -10.27
N ALA A 58 12.93 -8.11 -9.64
CA ALA A 58 14.25 -8.53 -10.10
C ALA A 58 14.67 -9.91 -9.55
N LEU A 59 13.83 -10.51 -8.71
CA LEU A 59 13.91 -11.87 -8.17
C LEU A 59 12.98 -12.80 -8.96
#